data_AF-A0A0D8XJU3-F1
#
_entry.id   AF-A0A0D8XJU3-F1
#
_cell.length_a   1.000
_cell.length_b   1.000
_cell.length_c   1.000
_cell.angle_alpha   90.00
_cell.angle_beta   90.00
_cell.angle_gamma   90.00
#
_symmetry.space_group_name_H-M   'P 1'
#
loop_
_entity.id
_entity.type
_entity.pdbx_description
1 polymer ?
#
loop_
_entity_poly.entity_id
_entity_poly.type
_entity_poly.pdbx_seq_one_letter_code
_entity_poly.pdbx_strand_id
1 'polypeptide(L)' 'MHAVSMENTKMLVDMEETKGSWSRYIVKFTVNLEFVARIEGPKWIKNDVIISERLSTAHTGYTYLSVCTEL' A
#
# COMPACT_ATOMS: atom_id res chain seq x y z
N MET A 1 -5.15 -31.01 -2.05
CA MET A 1 -4.17 -29.93 -1.75
C MET A 1 -4.12 -29.04 -2.98
N HIS A 2 -4.92 -27.99 -3.03
CA HIS A 2 -4.91 -27.07 -4.17
C HIS A 2 -3.67 -26.18 -4.04
N ALA A 3 -2.77 -26.27 -5.01
CA ALA A 3 -1.74 -25.27 -5.18
C ALA A 3 -2.46 -23.93 -5.44
N VAL A 4 -2.45 -23.04 -4.44
CA VAL A 4 -2.78 -21.64 -4.67
C VAL A 4 -1.63 -21.09 -5.50
N SER A 5 -1.90 -20.89 -6.80
CA SER A 5 -1.01 -20.15 -7.69
C SER A 5 -0.65 -18.83 -6.98
N MET A 6 0.63 -18.65 -6.67
CA MET A 6 1.16 -17.40 -6.12
C MET A 6 1.00 -16.32 -7.20
N GLU A 7 -0.16 -15.68 -7.26
CA GLU A 7 -0.38 -14.61 -8.21
C GLU A 7 0.45 -13.40 -7.80
N ASN A 8 1.32 -12.95 -8.71
CA ASN A 8 2.09 -11.73 -8.57
C ASN A 8 1.14 -10.53 -8.43
N THR A 9 0.90 -10.06 -7.21
CA THR A 9 0.03 -8.92 -6.97
C THR A 9 0.72 -7.61 -7.31
N LYS A 10 0.00 -6.70 -7.98
CA LYS A 10 0.45 -5.33 -8.22
C LYS A 10 -0.11 -4.43 -7.11
N MET A 11 0.66 -3.45 -6.69
CA MET A 11 0.23 -2.49 -5.68
C MET A 11 0.50 -1.08 -6.16
N LEU A 12 -0.45 -0.19 -5.87
CA LEU A 12 -0.35 1.24 -6.15
C LEU A 12 -0.59 1.98 -4.85
N VAL A 13 0.14 3.08 -4.68
CA VAL A 13 -0.16 4.04 -3.62
C VAL A 13 -0.96 5.16 -4.26
N ASP A 14 -2.13 5.42 -3.70
CA ASP A 14 -3.01 6.51 -4.09
C ASP A 14 -3.11 7.52 -2.95
N MET A 15 -3.20 8.80 -3.29
CA MET A 15 -3.34 9.89 -2.33
C MET A 15 -4.49 10.78 -2.77
N GLU A 16 -5.46 10.94 -1.88
CA GLU A 16 -6.61 11.79 -2.08
C GLU A 16 -6.54 12.94 -1.09
N GLU A 17 -6.50 14.16 -1.61
CA GLU A 17 -6.61 15.39 -0.84
C GLU A 17 -7.82 16.19 -1.33
N THR A 18 -8.88 16.18 -0.54
CA THR A 18 -10.10 16.97 -0.73
C THR A 18 -10.28 17.91 0.46
N LYS A 19 -11.01 19.03 0.31
CA LYS A 19 -11.14 20.14 1.29
C LYS A 19 -11.17 19.67 2.76
N GLY A 20 -10.00 19.59 3.40
CA GLY A 20 -9.83 19.22 4.82
C GLY A 20 -9.56 17.73 5.11
N SER A 21 -9.74 16.82 4.15
CA SER A 21 -9.47 15.38 4.28
C SER A 21 -8.24 14.98 3.47
N TRP A 22 -7.22 14.49 4.16
CA TRP A 22 -6.09 13.79 3.54
C TRP A 22 -6.27 12.30 3.81
N SER A 23 -6.28 11.51 2.75
CA SER A 23 -6.31 10.06 2.84
C SER A 23 -5.28 9.49 1.89
N ARG A 24 -4.55 8.48 2.36
CA ARG A 24 -3.61 7.73 1.55
C ARG A 24 -4.04 6.28 1.55
N TYR A 25 -3.96 5.61 0.42
CA TYR A 25 -4.39 4.23 0.27
C TYR A 25 -3.33 3.40 -0.42
N ILE A 26 -3.20 2.14 0.00
CA ILE A 26 -2.52 1.11 -0.76
C ILE A 26 -3.60 0.30 -1.47
N VAL A 27 -3.60 0.36 -2.80
CA VAL A 27 -4.54 -0.35 -3.65
C VAL A 27 -3.86 -1.60 -4.19
N LYS A 28 -4.48 -2.76 -3.96
CA LYS A 28 -3.96 -4.07 -4.36
C LYS A 28 -4.75 -4.59 -5.55
N PHE A 29 -4.02 -5.10 -6.54
CA PHE A 29 -4.57 -5.72 -7.74
C PHE A 29 -3.97 -7.12 -7.96
N THR A 30 -4.71 -7.95 -8.68
CA THR A 30 -4.18 -9.20 -9.25
C THR A 30 -3.16 -8.88 -10.36
N VAL A 31 -2.47 -9.91 -10.86
CA VAL A 31 -1.55 -9.75 -12.01
C VAL A 31 -2.28 -9.27 -13.28
N ASN A 32 -3.58 -9.57 -13.38
CA ASN A 32 -4.47 -9.18 -14.48
C ASN A 32 -5.10 -7.80 -14.25
N LEU A 33 -4.63 -7.03 -13.26
CA LEU A 33 -5.14 -5.70 -12.89
C LEU A 33 -6.56 -5.69 -12.34
N GLU A 34 -7.05 -6.81 -11.81
CA GLU A 34 -8.35 -6.86 -11.14
C GLU A 34 -8.21 -6.35 -9.70
N PHE A 35 -9.17 -5.54 -9.24
CA PHE A 35 -9.15 -4.98 -7.89
C PHE A 35 -9.29 -6.08 -6.83
N VAL A 36 -8.42 -6.06 -5.82
CA VAL A 36 -8.45 -6.99 -4.69
C VAL A 36 -8.86 -6.28 -3.41
N ALA A 37 -8.20 -5.16 -3.09
CA ALA A 37 -8.44 -4.44 -1.84
C ALA A 37 -7.94 -2.99 -1.91
N ARG A 38 -8.54 -2.13 -1.08
CA ARG A 38 -8.06 -0.78 -0.75
C ARG A 38 -7.76 -0.74 0.75
N ILE A 39 -6.51 -0.49 1.11
CA ILE A 39 -6.04 -0.45 2.49
C ILE A 39 -5.77 1.00 2.86
N GLU A 40 -6.35 1.49 3.96
CA GLU A 40 -6.06 2.82 4.48
C GLU A 40 -4.61 2.88 4.98
N GLY A 41 -3.87 3.87 4.49
CA GLY A 41 -2.49 4.14 4.87
C GLY A 41 -2.38 4.83 6.22
N PRO A 42 -1.18 4.88 6.82
CA PRO A 42 -0.99 5.50 8.12
C PRO A 42 -1.25 7.02 8.07
N LYS A 43 -2.14 7.52 8.93
CA LYS A 43 -2.51 8.95 8.96
C LYS A 43 -1.39 9.88 9.40
N TRP A 44 -0.48 9.39 10.24
CA TRP A 44 0.61 10.18 10.80
C TRP A 44 1.56 10.71 9.70
N ILE A 45 1.67 9.99 8.58
CA ILE A 45 2.48 10.37 7.42
C ILE A 45 2.14 11.77 6.89
N LYS A 46 0.90 12.23 7.05
CA LYS A 46 0.49 13.58 6.64
C LYS A 46 1.34 14.68 7.28
N ASN A 47 1.77 14.46 8.52
CA ASN A 47 2.35 15.50 9.36
C ASN A 47 3.89 15.47 9.35
N ASP A 48 4.51 14.48 8.71
CA ASP A 48 5.96 14.27 8.74
C ASP A 48 6.59 14.46 7.36
N VAL A 49 7.86 14.87 7.35
CA VAL A 49 8.69 14.88 6.15
C VAL A 49 9.16 13.45 5.89
N ILE A 50 8.66 12.87 4.79
CA ILE A 50 9.00 11.50 4.39
C ILE A 50 10.23 11.53 3.48
N ILE A 51 11.32 10.92 3.94
CA ILE A 51 12.58 10.81 3.19
C ILE A 51 12.47 9.68 2.15
N SER A 52 11.93 8.53 2.58
CA SER A 52 11.81 7.37 1.70
C SER A 52 10.73 6.42 2.18
N GLU A 53 10.18 5.67 1.23
CA GLU A 53 9.18 4.66 1.48
C GLU A 53 9.48 3.39 0.69
N ARG A 54 9.18 2.25 1.29
CA ARG A 54 9.30 0.95 0.65
C ARG A 54 8.07 0.12 0.94
N LEU A 55 7.34 -0.20 -0.12
CA LEU A 55 6.26 -1.18 -0.09
C LEU A 55 6.84 -2.56 -0.45
N SER A 56 6.49 -3.59 0.32
CA SER A 56 6.94 -4.96 0.08
C SER A 56 5.82 -5.95 0.39
N THR A 57 5.80 -7.07 -0.31
CA THR A 57 4.80 -8.13 -0.11
C THR A 57 5.52 -9.43 0.21
N ALA A 58 5.12 -10.11 1.28
CA ALA A 58 5.62 -11.44 1.60
C ALA A 58 4.89 -12.51 0.78
N HIS A 59 5.54 -13.66 0.62
CA HIS A 59 4.97 -14.85 -0.04
C HIS A 59 3.70 -15.37 0.66
N THR A 60 3.47 -14.99 1.92
CA THR A 60 2.25 -15.29 2.68
C THR A 60 1.09 -14.32 2.39
N GLY A 61 1.29 -13.32 1.52
CA GLY A 61 0.30 -12.33 1.16
C GLY A 61 0.24 -11.09 2.08
N TYR A 62 1.09 -11.01 3.12
CA TYR A 62 1.23 -9.82 3.96
C TYR A 62 1.89 -8.66 3.19
N THR A 63 1.38 -7.46 3.42
CA THR A 63 1.93 -6.21 2.87
C THR A 63 2.63 -5.42 3.98
N TYR A 64 3.84 -4.93 3.69
CA TYR A 64 4.63 -4.12 4.60
C TYR A 64 4.93 -2.78 3.95
N LEU A 65 4.63 -1.69 4.66
CA LEU A 65 5.05 -0.34 4.29
C LEU A 65 6.10 0.12 5.30
N SER A 66 7.35 0.25 4.85
CA SER A 66 8.42 0.89 5.61
C SER A 66 8.47 2.36 5.23
N VAL A 67 8.50 3.23 6.23
CA VAL A 67 8.54 4.68 6.06
C VAL A 67 9.71 5.21 6.87
N CYS A 68 10.55 6.04 6.24
CA CYS A 68 11.65 6.73 6.88
C CYS A 68 11.35 8.23 6.91
N THR A 69 11.41 8.84 8.08
CA THR A 69 11.15 10.26 8.30
C THR A 69 12.41 10.99 8.78
N GLU A 70 12.42 12.31 8.66
CA GLU A 70 13.38 13.13 9.41
C GLU A 70 13.03 13.05 10.92
N LEU A 71 14.07 13.03 11.77
CA LEU A 71 13.97 13.01 13.24
C LEU A 71 13.87 14.43 13.80
#